data_AF-A0A7X7P025-F1
#
_entry.id   AF-A0A7X7P025-F1
#
_cell.length_a   1.000
_cell.length_b   1.000
_cell.length_c   1.000
_cell.angle_alpha   90.00
_cell.angle_beta   90.00
_cell.angle_gamma   90.00
#
_symmetry.space_group_name_H-M   'P 1'
#
loop_
_entity.id
_entity.type
_entity.pdbx_description
1 polymer ?
#
loop_
_entity_poly.entity_id
_entity_poly.type
_entity_poly.pdbx_seq_one_letter_code
_entity_poly.pdbx_strand_id
1 'polypeptide(L)' 'MRLTLDELKGDKDKTVESNGVQVVYNSGLEDYLGDLSIDYQEIGMQRGFIIQGRDLSSC' A
#
# COMPACT_ATOMS: atom_id res chain seq x y z
N MET A 1 -0.39 8.32 -5.33
CA MET A 1 -0.68 6.91 -4.98
C MET A 1 -2.09 6.85 -4.39
N ARG A 2 -2.99 5.98 -4.88
CA ARG A 2 -4.37 5.89 -4.41
C ARG A 2 -4.60 4.47 -3.86
N LEU A 3 -5.09 4.37 -2.62
CA LEU A 3 -5.54 3.12 -2.01
C LEU A 3 -7.05 3.00 -2.21
N THR A 4 -7.51 1.82 -2.63
CA THR A 4 -8.93 1.50 -2.77
C THR A 4 -9.20 0.10 -2.27
N LEU A 5 -10.37 -0.11 -1.67
CA LEU A 5 -10.89 -1.45 -1.44
C LEU A 5 -11.44 -1.94 -2.77
N ASP A 6 -10.76 -2.93 -3.35
CA ASP A 6 -11.21 -3.58 -4.57
C ASP A 6 -11.42 -5.07 -4.27
N GLU A 7 -12.63 -5.54 -4.56
CA GLU A 7 -13.00 -6.95 -4.40
C GLU A 7 -12.59 -7.77 -5.64
N LEU A 8 -12.24 -7.10 -6.75
CA LEU A 8 -11.88 -7.73 -8.01
C LEU A 8 -10.36 -7.69 -8.20
N LYS A 9 -9.73 -8.87 -8.06
CA LYS A 9 -8.31 -9.04 -8.39
C LYS A 9 -8.15 -9.14 -9.91
N GLY A 10 -7.39 -8.24 -10.52
CA GLY A 10 -7.02 -8.32 -11.93
C GLY A 10 -5.93 -9.38 -12.19
N ASP A 11 -5.90 -9.93 -13.39
CA ASP A 11 -4.92 -10.98 -13.81
C ASP A 11 -3.44 -10.57 -13.68
N LYS A 12 -3.14 -9.27 -13.60
CA LYS A 12 -1.77 -8.72 -13.49
C LYS A 12 -1.41 -8.24 -12.09
N ASP A 13 -2.27 -8.53 -11.12
CA ASP A 13 -2.10 -8.06 -9.76
C ASP A 13 -1.37 -9.09 -8.91
N LYS A 14 -0.34 -8.60 -8.24
CA LYS A 14 0.37 -9.32 -7.19
C LYS A 14 -0.34 -9.11 -5.87
N THR A 15 -0.20 -10.09 -4.99
CA THR A 15 -0.82 -10.06 -3.67
C THR A 15 0.22 -10.38 -2.62
N VAL A 16 0.29 -9.55 -1.60
CA VAL A 16 1.15 -9.73 -0.44
C VAL A 16 0.27 -9.72 0.80
N GLU A 17 0.47 -10.70 1.67
CA GLU A 17 -0.26 -10.82 2.93
C GLU A 17 0.69 -10.52 4.08
N SER A 18 0.26 -9.66 5.00
CA SER A 18 1.00 -9.35 6.22
C SER A 18 0.02 -9.02 7.35
N ASN A 19 0.24 -9.60 8.54
CA ASN A 19 -0.60 -9.39 9.72
C ASN A 19 -2.10 -9.64 9.49
N GLY A 20 -2.45 -10.60 8.62
CA GLY A 20 -3.82 -10.93 8.26
C GLY A 20 -4.50 -9.91 7.33
N VAL A 21 -3.74 -8.93 6.82
CA VAL A 21 -4.19 -7.97 5.81
C VAL A 21 -3.60 -8.36 4.46
N GLN A 22 -4.46 -8.45 3.46
CA GLN A 22 -4.09 -8.74 2.09
C GLN A 22 -3.99 -7.44 1.28
N VAL A 23 -2.81 -7.15 0.74
CA VAL A 23 -2.56 -6.00 -0.13
C VAL A 23 -2.40 -6.49 -1.55
N VAL A 24 -3.16 -5.90 -2.47
CA VAL A 24 -3.14 -6.21 -3.90
C VAL A 24 -2.59 -5.01 -4.64
N TYR A 25 -1.62 -5.24 -5.53
CA TYR A 25 -1.01 -4.18 -6.34
C TYR A 25 -0.68 -4.69 -7.74
N ASN A 26 -0.67 -3.77 -8.71
CA ASN A 26 -0.31 -4.10 -10.08
C ASN A 26 1.19 -4.45 -10.18
N SER A 27 1.53 -5.57 -10.83
CA SER A 27 2.92 -6.02 -11.01
C SER A 27 3.88 -4.97 -11.61
N GLY A 28 3.39 -4.04 -12.42
CA GLY A 28 4.21 -2.94 -12.97
C GLY A 28 4.64 -1.89 -11.94
N LEU A 29 4.12 -1.95 -10.71
CA LEU A 29 4.48 -1.05 -9.60
C LEU A 29 5.53 -1.63 -8.66
N GLU A 30 5.97 -2.88 -8.87
CA GLU A 30 6.88 -3.58 -7.97
C GLU A 30 8.19 -2.81 -7.72
N ASP A 31 8.78 -2.24 -8.77
CA ASP A 31 10.01 -1.44 -8.67
C ASP A 31 9.82 -0.16 -7.83
N TYR A 32 8.60 0.37 -7.76
CA TYR A 32 8.26 1.56 -6.96
C TYR A 32 7.84 1.20 -5.53
N LEU A 33 7.48 -0.07 -5.29
CA LEU A 33 6.94 -0.58 -4.02
C LEU A 33 8.00 -1.24 -3.14
N GLY A 34 9.19 -1.55 -3.67
CA GLY A 34 10.21 -2.34 -2.98
C GLY A 34 10.62 -1.84 -1.60
N ASP A 35 10.63 -0.51 -1.40
CA ASP A 35 10.99 0.15 -0.12
C ASP A 35 9.78 0.81 0.57
N LEU A 36 8.53 0.43 0.21
CA LEU A 36 7.30 1.01 0.79
C LEU A 36 6.74 0.15 1.94
N SER A 37 6.47 0.80 3.07
CA SER A 37 5.70 0.30 4.22
C SER A 37 4.33 0.98 4.28
N ILE A 38 3.31 0.22 4.68
CA ILE A 38 1.98 0.76 4.99
C ILE A 38 1.70 0.47 6.46
N ASP A 39 1.54 1.53 7.24
CA ASP A 39 1.25 1.48 8.66
C ASP A 39 -0.11 2.12 8.94
N TYR A 40 -0.86 1.60 9.91
CA TYR A 40 -2.09 2.24 10.38
C TYR A 40 -1.79 2.99 11.68
N GLN A 41 -2.10 4.28 11.72
CA GLN A 41 -1.90 5.11 12.91
C GLN A 41 -3.19 5.79 13.33
N GLU A 42 -3.40 5.80 14.65
CA GLU A 42 -4.45 6.58 15.32
C GLU A 42 -3.79 7.60 16.25
N ILE A 43 -3.59 8.82 15.75
CA ILE A 43 -3.05 9.94 16.54
C ILE A 43 -4.18 10.93 16.79
N GLY A 44 -4.74 10.89 17.99
CA GLY A 44 -5.84 11.78 18.40
C GLY A 44 -7.09 11.55 17.56
N MET A 45 -7.48 12.56 16.76
CA MET A 45 -8.63 12.47 15.84
C MET A 45 -8.26 11.99 14.44
N GLN A 46 -6.96 11.86 14.12
CA GLN A 46 -6.51 11.36 12.83
C GLN A 46 -6.33 9.85 12.89
N ARG A 47 -7.13 9.15 12.09
CA ARG A 47 -7.06 7.70 11.87
C ARG A 47 -6.85 7.46 10.39
N GLY A 48 -5.86 6.66 10.03
CA GLY A 48 -5.62 6.34 8.64
C GLY A 48 -4.36 5.54 8.38
N PHE A 49 -4.22 5.14 7.12
CA PHE A 49 -3.02 4.49 6.61
C PHE A 49 -1.97 5.53 6.25
N ILE A 50 -0.76 5.34 6.76
CA ILE A 50 0.43 6.09 6.43
C ILE A 50 1.28 5.20 5.54
N ILE A 51 1.59 5.69 4.35
CA ILE A 51 2.50 5.04 3.42
C ILE A 51 3.86 5.71 3.59
N GLN A 52 4.89 4.93 3.91
CA GLN A 52 6.25 5.41 4.12
C GLN A 52 7.18 4.68 3.18
N GLY A 53 8.11 5.37 2.52
CA GLY A 53 9.13 4.71 1.72
C GLY A 53 10.19 5.67 1.23
N ARG A 54 11.30 5.12 0.79
CA ARG A 54 12.51 5.87 0.44
C ARG A 54 12.32 6.77 -0.80
N ASP A 55 11.45 6.36 -1.73
CA ASP A 55 11.20 7.06 -3.00
C ASP A 55 9.91 7.91 -3.02
N LEU A 56 9.29 8.17 -1.86
CA LEU A 56 8.24 9.19 -1.75
C LEU A 56 8.89 10.58 -1.69
N SER A 57 9.53 10.98 -2.79
CA SER A 57 10.11 12.32 -2.89
C SER A 57 9.01 13.37 -2.71
N SER A 58 9.17 14.18 -1.66
CA SER A 58 8.49 15.45 -1.43
C SER A 58 8.45 16.27 -2.72
N CYS A 59 7.25 16.60 -3.20
CA CYS A 59 7.04 17.77 -4.06
C CYS A 59 6.76 18.99 -3.18
#